data_AF-A0A151SPF9-F1
#
_entry.id   AF-A0A151SPF9-F1
#
_cell.length_a   1.000
_cell.length_b   1.000
_cell.length_c   1.000
_cell.angle_alpha   90.00
_cell.angle_beta   90.00
_cell.angle_gamma   90.00
#
_symmetry.space_group_name_H-M   'P 1'
#
loop_
_entity.id
_entity.type
_entity.pdbx_description
1 polymer ?
#
loop_
_entity_poly.entity_id
_entity_poly.type
_entity_poly.pdbx_seq_one_letter_code
_entity_poly.pdbx_strand_id
1 'polypeptide(L)' 'MKKEIFKIHAFERSIALKLLDSLQGRATITSNMWTSSNQKRGYMAVTTHYIDGNWNLQSRILR' A
#
# COMPACT_ATOMS: atom_id res chain seq x y z
N MET A 1 -18.65 12.94 4.88
CA MET A 1 -18.19 11.56 4.63
C MET A 1 -16.95 11.49 3.72
N LYS A 2 -17.04 11.80 2.42
CA LYS A 2 -15.87 11.74 1.49
C LYS A 2 -14.63 12.51 1.98
N LYS A 3 -14.80 13.72 2.49
CA LYS A 3 -13.70 14.54 3.04
C LYS A 3 -13.01 13.88 4.23
N GLU A 4 -13.77 13.28 5.14
CA GLU A 4 -13.22 12.61 6.32
C GLU A 4 -12.50 11.31 5.95
N ILE A 5 -13.02 10.55 4.97
CA ILE A 5 -12.33 9.36 4.42
C ILE A 5 -10.96 9.73 3.85
N PHE A 6 -10.88 10.81 3.06
CA PHE A 6 -9.60 11.26 2.50
C PHE A 6 -8.62 11.74 3.57
N LYS A 7 -9.09 12.39 4.63
CA LYS A 7 -8.23 12.78 5.75
C LYS A 7 -7.64 11.57 6.45
N ILE A 8 -8.46 10.57 6.78
CA ILE A 8 -8.02 9.33 7.42
C ILE A 8 -7.01 8.62 6.52
N HIS A 9 -7.32 8.45 5.24
CA HIS A 9 -6.41 7.83 4.28
C HIS A 9 -5.06 8.57 4.19
N ALA A 10 -5.07 9.90 4.09
CA ALA A 10 -3.84 10.68 4.00
C ALA A 10 -2.99 10.54 5.27
N PHE A 11 -3.63 10.52 6.44
CA PHE A 11 -2.97 10.30 7.72
C PHE A 11 -2.34 8.91 7.81
N GLU A 12 -3.10 7.86 7.53
CA GLU A 12 -2.62 6.47 7.52
C GLU A 12 -1.48 6.25 6.52
N ARG A 13 -1.58 6.84 5.32
CA ARG A 13 -0.50 6.83 4.32
C ARG A 13 0.77 7.45 4.87
N SER A 14 0.67 8.58 5.58
CA SER A 14 1.85 9.24 6.16
C SER A 14 2.54 8.38 7.22
N ILE A 15 1.76 7.63 8.01
CA ILE A 15 2.30 6.68 8.99
C ILE A 15 2.98 5.51 8.28
N ALA A 16 2.33 4.94 7.26
CA ALA A 16 2.87 3.80 6.51
C ALA A 16 4.20 4.15 5.84
N LEU A 17 4.33 5.34 5.24
CA LEU A 17 5.58 5.80 4.62
C LEU A 17 6.70 5.96 5.66
N LYS A 18 6.42 6.60 6.81
CA LYS A 18 7.39 6.72 7.89
C LYS A 18 7.85 5.37 8.43
N LEU A 19 6.93 4.40 8.53
CA LEU A 19 7.25 3.05 8.97
C LEU A 19 8.20 2.36 7.97
N LEU A 20 7.90 2.46 6.67
CA LEU A 20 8.75 1.92 5.62
C LEU A 20 10.14 2.57 5.59
N ASP A 21 10.22 3.90 5.79
CA ASP A 21 11.50 4.62 5.87
C ASP A 21 12.32 4.17 7.09
N SER A 22 11.66 3.83 8.19
CA SER A 22 12.30 3.35 9.42
C SER A 22 12.60 1.84 9.44
N LEU A 23 12.22 1.12 8.38
CA LEU A 23 12.36 -0.33 8.33
C LEU A 23 13.84 -0.71 8.27
N GLN A 24 14.31 -1.42 9.29
CA GLN A 24 15.69 -1.93 9.32
C GLN A 24 15.89 -3.19 8.45
N GLY A 25 14.78 -3.80 8.02
CA GLY A 25 14.74 -5.01 7.20
C GLY A 25 14.58 -4.74 5.71
N ARG A 26 14.16 -5.78 4.97
CA ARG A 26 13.87 -5.68 3.53
C ARG A 26 12.36 -5.58 3.29
N ALA A 27 12.00 -4.83 2.26
CA ALA A 27 10.66 -4.82 1.71
C ALA A 27 10.70 -5.30 0.24
N THR A 28 9.65 -5.99 -0.18
CA THR A 28 9.44 -6.46 -1.54
C THR A 28 8.23 -5.75 -2.12
N ILE A 29 8.34 -5.24 -3.35
CA ILE A 29 7.23 -4.59 -4.05
C ILE A 29 6.69 -5.55 -5.11
N THR A 30 5.37 -5.75 -5.11
CA THR A 30 4.66 -6.52 -6.13
C THR A 30 3.68 -5.61 -6.86
N SER A 31 3.68 -5.66 -8.19
CA SER A 31 2.71 -4.97 -9.02
C SER A 31 1.74 -5.97 -9.64
N ASN A 32 0.47 -5.93 -9.23
CA ASN A 32 -0.59 -6.72 -9.82
C ASN A 32 -1.31 -5.91 -10.90
N MET A 33 -1.33 -6.41 -12.13
CA MET A 33 -1.91 -5.75 -13.29
C MET A 33 -3.14 -6.49 -13.77
N TRP A 34 -4.22 -5.78 -14.07
CA TRP A 34 -5.37 -6.38 -14.73
C TRP A 34 -6.07 -5.40 -15.67
N THR A 35 -6.74 -5.94 -16.67
CA THR A 35 -7.61 -5.16 -17.57
C THR A 35 -9.05 -5.42 -17.22
N SER A 36 -9.88 -4.38 -17.23
CA SER A 36 -11.32 -4.52 -17.04
C SER A 36 -12.04 -4.43 -18.38
N SER A 37 -12.71 -5.52 -18.76
CA SER A 37 -13.44 -5.62 -20.04
C SER A 37 -14.60 -4.62 -20.13
N ASN A 38 -15.24 -4.31 -19.00
CA ASN A 38 -16.38 -3.40 -18.94
C ASN A 38 -16.01 -1.91 -18.96
N GLN A 39 -14.75 -1.55 -18.69
CA GLN A 39 -14.30 -0.16 -18.58
C GLN A 39 -13.25 0.23 -19.63
N LYS A 40 -12.83 -0.70 -20.50
CA LYS A 40 -11.73 -0.51 -21.47
C LYS A 40 -10.50 0.17 -20.83
N ARG A 41 -10.18 -0.21 -19.59
CA ARG A 41 -9.10 0.37 -18.76
C ARG A 41 -8.22 -0.72 -18.17
N GLY A 42 -6.92 -0.45 -18.12
CA GLY A 42 -5.95 -1.19 -17.32
C GLY A 42 -5.86 -0.63 -15.91
N TYR A 43 -5.65 -1.50 -14.94
CA TYR A 43 -5.46 -1.17 -13.53
C TYR A 43 -4.17 -1.80 -13.05
N MET A 44 -3.58 -1.16 -12.05
CA MET A 44 -2.40 -1.61 -11.33
C MET A 44 -2.69 -1.46 -9.84
N ALA A 45 -2.41 -2.51 -9.08
CA ALA A 45 -2.26 -2.42 -7.63
C ALA A 45 -0.80 -2.69 -7.29
N VAL A 46 -0.15 -1.71 -6.68
CA VAL A 46 1.20 -1.86 -6.15
C VAL A 46 1.07 -2.19 -4.67
N THR A 47 1.71 -3.27 -4.22
CA THR A 47 1.69 -3.71 -2.82
C THR A 47 3.13 -3.86 -2.34
N THR A 48 3.44 -3.34 -1.15
CA THR A 48 4.69 -3.62 -0.45
C THR A 48 4.46 -4.73 0.58
N HIS A 49 5.43 -5.63 0.69
CA HIS A 49 5.47 -6.73 1.63
C HIS A 49 6.74 -6.62 2.47
N TYR A 50 6.63 -6.71 3.80
CA TYR A 50 7.78 -6.70 4.70
C TYR A 50 7.48 -7.49 5.97
N ILE A 51 8.53 -7.90 6.68
CA ILE A 51 8.42 -8.51 8.02
C ILE A 51 8.64 -7.40 9.06
N ASP A 52 7.72 -7.26 10.01
CA ASP A 52 7.84 -6.28 11.09
C ASP A 52 8.69 -6.80 12.28
N GLY A 53 8.91 -5.94 13.28
CA GLY A 53 9.70 -6.29 14.46
C GLY A 53 9.11 -7.40 15.33
N ASN A 54 7.84 -7.74 15.13
CA ASN A 54 7.16 -8.84 15.80
C ASN A 54 7.14 -10.12 14.94
N TRP A 55 7.93 -10.15 13.86
CA TRP A 55 7.95 -11.25 12.89
C TRP A 55 6.59 -11.49 12.21
N ASN A 56 5.81 -10.44 11.96
CA ASN A 56 4.59 -10.59 11.17
C ASN A 56 4.79 -10.09 9.75
N LEU A 57 4.22 -10.84 8.80
CA LEU A 57 4.13 -10.39 7.41
C LEU A 57 3.10 -9.27 7.32
N GLN A 58 3.55 -8.13 6.83
CA GLN A 58 2.73 -6.96 6.54
C GLN A 58 2.62 -6.78 5.03
N SER A 59 1.38 -6.66 4.53
CA SER A 59 1.09 -6.37 3.11
C SER A 59 0.27 -5.08 3.02
N ARG A 60 0.80 -4.07 2.33
CA ARG A 60 0.15 -2.74 2.22
C ARG A 60 0.08 -2.28 0.78
N ILE A 61 -1.12 -1.90 0.32
CA ILE A 61 -1.32 -1.29 -0.99
C ILE A 61 -0.74 0.13 -0.97
N LEU A 62 0.11 0.45 -1.94
CA LEU A 62 0.70 1.76 -2.14
C LEU A 62 -0.22 2.56 -3.08
N ARG A 63 -0.93 3.57 -2.55
CA ARG A 63 -1.81 4.48 -3.29
C ARG A 63 -1.79 5.90 -2.73
#